data_AF-A0A811QLJ9-F1
#
_entry.id   AF-A0A811QLJ9-F1
#
_cell.length_a   1.000
_cell.length_b   1.000
_cell.length_c   1.000
_cell.angle_alpha   90.00
_cell.angle_beta   90.00
_cell.angle_gamma   90.00
#
_symmetry.space_group_name_H-M   'P 1'
#
loop_
_entity.id
_entity.type
_entity.pdbx_description
1 polymer ?
#
loop_
_entity_poly.entity_id
_entity_poly.type
_entity_poly.pdbx_seq_one_letter_code
_entity_poly.pdbx_strand_id
1 'polypeptide(L)'
;MDYGEKANNDQQRKGRVREESDPLYEPEDAVLDGEQEAQRESPCHLLAKTGFGEPVKQAVAQMDAAMAQPTPEGEQPVTPAEAVAHVLPSSKFLRNVGLEPAAPKRSPTAAARVQELEVEVVAEKLGAAALRDQLHGQ
;
A
#
# COMPACT_ATOMS: atom_id res chain seq x y z
N MET A 1 -53.35 12.21 -54.16
CA MET A 1 -54.30 11.36 -53.42
C MET A 1 -54.79 12.16 -52.24
N ASP A 2 -56.11 12.15 -52.09
CA ASP A 2 -56.96 12.69 -51.02
C ASP A 2 -57.17 14.21 -50.82
N TYR A 3 -58.45 14.55 -50.93
CA TYR A 3 -59.08 15.84 -50.68
C TYR A 3 -59.95 15.71 -49.42
N GLY A 4 -60.02 16.77 -48.60
CA GLY A 4 -61.05 16.94 -47.57
C GLY A 4 -60.82 16.08 -46.32
N GLU A 5 -61.37 16.36 -45.14
CA GLU A 5 -62.73 16.80 -44.89
C GLU A 5 -62.86 17.11 -43.38
N LYS A 6 -63.16 18.39 -43.07
CA LYS A 6 -64.14 18.90 -42.08
C LYS A 6 -63.96 18.56 -40.59
N ALA A 7 -63.77 19.57 -39.74
CA ALA A 7 -64.81 20.35 -39.03
C ALA A 7 -65.51 19.53 -37.92
N ASN A 8 -65.26 19.84 -36.65
CA ASN A 8 -66.08 20.74 -35.81
C ASN A 8 -67.20 19.97 -35.07
N ASN A 9 -67.68 20.58 -33.98
CA ASN A 9 -68.80 20.23 -33.10
C ASN A 9 -68.52 19.27 -31.94
N ASP A 10 -68.48 19.72 -30.68
CA ASP A 10 -69.53 20.41 -29.89
C ASP A 10 -70.58 19.42 -29.35
N GLN A 11 -71.09 19.79 -28.18
CA GLN A 11 -72.28 19.26 -27.53
C GLN A 11 -72.18 17.92 -26.76
N GLN A 12 -71.87 18.09 -25.48
CA GLN A 12 -72.81 17.77 -24.37
C GLN A 12 -73.75 16.56 -24.58
N ARG A 13 -73.54 15.52 -23.76
CA ARG A 13 -74.62 14.67 -23.25
C ARG A 13 -74.50 14.69 -21.72
N LYS A 14 -75.22 15.60 -21.06
CA LYS A 14 -76.58 15.43 -20.49
C LYS A 14 -76.61 14.27 -19.48
N GLY A 15 -76.89 14.62 -18.23
CA GLY A 15 -76.74 13.76 -17.06
C GLY A 15 -77.86 12.74 -16.87
N ARG A 16 -77.95 12.18 -15.64
CA ARG A 16 -79.18 11.91 -14.86
C ARG A 16 -78.94 10.79 -13.81
N VAL A 17 -78.94 11.20 -12.53
CA VAL A 17 -79.67 10.63 -11.37
C VAL A 17 -79.14 9.35 -10.70
N ARG A 18 -78.97 9.48 -9.36
CA ARG A 18 -79.31 8.61 -8.19
C ARG A 18 -79.14 7.09 -8.35
N GLU A 19 -78.85 6.31 -7.34
CA GLU A 19 -78.67 6.43 -5.89
C GLU A 19 -77.98 5.12 -5.48
N GLU A 20 -77.75 4.97 -4.17
CA GLU A 20 -77.55 3.70 -3.48
C GLU A 20 -76.09 3.23 -3.34
N SER A 21 -75.62 3.54 -2.12
CA SER A 21 -75.20 2.52 -1.16
C SER A 21 -73.75 2.13 -1.24
N ASP A 22 -72.96 2.75 -0.36
CA ASP A 22 -71.87 2.06 0.32
C ASP A 22 -72.45 0.88 1.11
N PRO A 23 -71.95 -0.33 0.89
CA PRO A 23 -71.68 -1.23 1.99
C PRO A 23 -70.16 -1.31 2.15
N LEU A 24 -69.72 -1.03 3.39
CA LEU A 24 -68.40 -1.33 3.93
C LEU A 24 -67.74 -2.51 3.20
N TYR A 25 -66.71 -2.21 2.42
CA TYR A 25 -65.69 -3.18 2.07
C TYR A 25 -64.41 -2.67 2.70
N GLU A 26 -64.02 -3.29 3.82
CA GLU A 26 -62.68 -3.25 4.37
C GLU A 26 -61.89 -4.36 3.66
N PRO A 27 -61.05 -4.07 2.65
CA PRO A 27 -59.97 -4.97 2.28
C PRO A 27 -58.79 -4.70 3.19
N GLU A 28 -58.72 -5.55 4.20
CA GLU A 28 -57.52 -5.95 4.92
C GLU A 28 -56.44 -6.30 3.87
N ASP A 29 -55.18 -5.93 4.15
CA ASP A 29 -53.96 -6.26 3.37
C ASP A 29 -53.58 -5.37 2.16
N ALA A 30 -53.28 -4.10 2.39
CA ALA A 30 -52.34 -3.35 1.55
C ALA A 30 -50.92 -3.44 2.15
N VAL A 31 -50.21 -4.51 1.82
CA VAL A 31 -48.75 -4.56 1.99
C VAL A 31 -48.10 -3.95 0.75
N LEU A 32 -47.06 -3.15 0.99
CA LEU A 32 -46.08 -2.56 0.06
C LEU A 32 -46.30 -1.12 -0.44
N ASP A 33 -46.40 -0.16 0.49
CA ASP A 33 -45.72 1.11 0.25
C ASP A 33 -44.26 0.95 0.67
N GLY A 34 -43.47 0.43 -0.28
CA GLY A 34 -42.04 0.62 -0.29
C GLY A 34 -41.76 2.10 -0.54
N GLU A 35 -41.84 2.91 0.51
CA GLU A 35 -41.10 4.15 0.54
C GLU A 35 -39.64 3.76 0.53
N GLN A 36 -39.05 3.79 -0.67
CA GLN A 36 -37.62 3.87 -0.86
C GLN A 36 -37.14 4.98 0.05
N GLU A 37 -36.61 4.61 1.22
CA GLU A 37 -35.66 5.46 1.89
C GLU A 37 -34.62 5.77 0.83
N ALA A 38 -34.65 7.01 0.35
CA ALA A 38 -33.59 7.57 -0.44
C ALA A 38 -32.35 7.38 0.41
N GLN A 39 -31.63 6.28 0.13
CA GLN A 39 -30.29 6.06 0.58
C GLN A 39 -29.53 7.25 0.01
N ARG A 40 -29.49 8.33 0.79
CA ARG A 40 -28.39 9.27 0.77
C ARG A 40 -27.21 8.47 1.30
N GLU A 41 -26.75 7.51 0.50
CA GLU A 41 -25.40 6.99 0.60
C GLU A 41 -24.54 8.24 0.40
N SER A 42 -24.08 8.80 1.51
CA SER A 42 -22.99 9.75 1.49
C SER A 42 -21.91 9.06 0.65
N PRO A 43 -21.50 9.60 -0.51
CA PRO A 43 -20.46 9.02 -1.35
C PRO A 43 -19.09 9.29 -0.71
N CYS A 44 -19.02 9.07 0.60
CA CYS A 44 -17.86 8.96 1.41
C CYS A 44 -17.81 7.53 1.99
N HIS A 45 -17.96 6.51 1.13
CA HIS A 45 -17.30 5.21 1.33
C HIS A 45 -15.77 5.34 1.18
N LEU A 46 -15.21 6.46 1.65
CA LEU A 46 -13.81 6.76 1.60
C LEU A 46 -13.14 5.93 2.67
N LEU A 47 -12.68 4.77 2.22
CA LEU A 47 -11.71 3.92 2.89
C LEU A 47 -12.26 3.38 4.21
N ALA A 48 -13.04 2.29 4.12
CA ALA A 48 -12.89 1.25 5.14
C ALA A 48 -11.39 0.97 5.21
N LYS A 49 -10.72 1.46 6.26
CA LYS A 49 -9.28 1.28 6.47
C LYS A 49 -9.05 -0.21 6.67
N THR A 50 -8.91 -0.94 5.58
CA THR A 50 -8.28 -2.25 5.63
C THR A 50 -6.87 -1.97 6.12
N GLY A 51 -6.49 -2.64 7.22
CA GLY A 51 -5.13 -2.52 7.74
C GLY A 51 -4.10 -2.98 6.71
N PHE A 52 -2.83 -3.00 7.10
CA PHE A 52 -1.78 -3.56 6.25
C PHE A 52 -2.14 -4.98 5.76
N GLY A 53 -1.83 -5.28 4.50
CA GLY A 53 -1.99 -6.63 3.96
C GLY A 53 -1.11 -7.64 4.69
N GLU A 54 -1.46 -8.92 4.59
CA GLU A 54 -0.73 -10.01 5.26
C GLU A 54 0.79 -10.00 4.97
N PRO A 55 1.25 -9.76 3.73
CA PRO A 55 2.69 -9.69 3.45
C PRO A 55 3.40 -8.57 4.23
N VAL A 56 2.74 -7.43 4.43
CA VAL A 56 3.31 -6.29 5.16
C VAL A 56 3.35 -6.57 6.65
N LYS A 57 2.30 -7.19 7.20
CA LYS A 57 2.29 -7.61 8.61
C LYS A 57 3.40 -8.63 8.90
N GLN A 58 3.55 -9.61 8.01
CA GLN A 58 4.61 -10.61 8.11
C GLN A 58 6.00 -9.96 8.05
N ALA A 59 6.19 -9.00 7.14
CA ALA A 59 7.44 -8.26 7.04
C ALA A 59 7.79 -7.52 8.35
N VAL A 60 6.82 -6.82 8.94
CA VAL A 60 7.00 -6.14 10.23
C VAL A 60 7.36 -7.13 11.34
N ALA A 61 6.64 -8.26 11.42
CA ALA A 61 6.93 -9.29 12.41
C ALA A 61 8.34 -9.91 12.26
N GLN A 62 8.82 -10.09 11.02
CA GLN A 62 10.18 -10.58 10.75
C GLN A 62 11.24 -9.56 11.17
N MET A 63 11.03 -8.27 10.90
CA MET A 63 11.92 -7.20 11.35
C MET A 63 12.00 -7.15 12.87
N ASP A 64 10.85 -7.17 13.55
CA ASP A 64 10.79 -7.15 15.02
C ASP A 64 11.48 -8.38 15.62
N ALA A 65 11.26 -9.56 15.05
CA ALA A 65 11.91 -10.79 15.49
C ALA A 65 13.43 -10.74 15.33
N ALA A 66 13.93 -10.19 14.21
CA ALA A 66 15.36 -10.03 13.99
C ALA A 66 16.01 -9.07 15.00
N MET A 67 15.33 -7.96 15.32
CA MET A 67 15.82 -6.97 16.27
C MET A 67 15.68 -7.41 17.74
N ALA A 68 14.77 -8.35 18.04
CA ALA A 68 14.59 -8.91 19.37
C ALA A 68 15.61 -10.02 19.72
N GLN A 69 16.37 -10.53 18.73
CA GLN A 69 17.39 -11.53 19.02
C GLN A 69 18.51 -10.94 19.86
N PRO A 70 18.95 -11.63 20.95
CA PRO A 70 20.06 -11.16 21.74
C PRO A 70 21.33 -11.15 20.88
N THR A 71 22.06 -10.04 20.94
CA THR A 71 23.33 -9.90 20.23
C THR A 71 24.38 -10.82 20.86
N PRO A 72 25.05 -11.69 20.08
CA PRO A 72 26.15 -12.49 20.57
C PRO A 72 27.27 -11.62 21.13
N GLU A 73 27.99 -12.13 22.13
CA GLU A 73 29.06 -11.38 22.79
C GLU A 73 30.18 -11.05 21.79
N GLY A 74 30.43 -9.75 21.58
CA GLY A 74 31.42 -9.26 20.63
C GLY A 74 30.90 -8.90 19.23
N GLU A 75 29.63 -9.18 18.93
CA GLU A 75 28.98 -8.73 17.68
C GLU A 75 28.25 -7.40 17.85
N GLN A 76 27.98 -6.73 16.74
CA GLN A 76 27.14 -5.53 16.73
C GLN A 76 25.67 -5.93 16.69
N PRO A 77 24.79 -5.24 17.45
CA PRO A 77 23.36 -5.46 17.35
C PRO A 77 22.85 -5.21 15.93
N VAL A 78 21.87 -6.01 15.50
CA VAL A 78 21.22 -5.84 14.20
C VAL A 78 20.68 -4.42 14.09
N THR A 79 21.13 -3.68 13.08
CA THR A 79 20.66 -2.32 12.83
C THR A 79 19.29 -2.34 12.15
N PRO A 80 18.46 -1.29 12.31
CA PRO A 80 17.19 -1.19 11.59
C PRO A 80 17.36 -1.29 10.06
N ALA A 81 18.48 -0.78 9.53
CA ALA A 81 18.80 -0.86 8.10
C ALA A 81 18.98 -2.31 7.63
N GLU A 82 19.72 -3.11 8.40
CA GLU A 82 19.93 -4.53 8.12
C GLU A 82 18.64 -5.34 8.24
N ALA A 83 17.81 -5.05 9.25
CA ALA A 83 16.51 -5.68 9.40
C ALA A 83 15.58 -5.41 8.19
N VAL A 84 15.55 -4.17 7.70
CA VAL A 84 14.79 -3.81 6.48
C VAL A 84 15.35 -4.51 5.25
N ALA A 85 16.67 -4.54 5.08
CA ALA A 85 17.32 -5.18 3.94
C ALA A 85 17.13 -6.71 3.91
N HIS A 86 16.93 -7.34 5.07
CA HIS A 86 16.66 -8.77 5.17
C HIS A 86 15.24 -9.16 4.73
N VAL A 87 14.26 -8.33 5.06
CA VAL A 87 12.84 -8.64 4.88
C VAL A 87 12.30 -8.18 3.52
N LEU A 88 12.82 -7.07 3.00
CA LEU A 88 12.38 -6.53 1.73
C LEU A 88 13.22 -7.10 0.57
N PRO A 89 12.58 -7.43 -0.56
CA PRO A 89 13.32 -7.75 -1.77
C PRO A 89 14.16 -6.55 -2.23
N SER A 90 15.32 -6.83 -2.82
CA SER A 90 16.19 -5.83 -3.42
C SER A 90 15.37 -4.90 -4.33
N SER A 91 15.58 -3.60 -4.18
CA SER A 91 14.86 -2.61 -4.96
C SER A 91 15.70 -1.37 -5.22
N LYS A 92 15.36 -0.65 -6.29
CA LYS A 92 16.00 0.63 -6.61
C LYS A 92 15.83 1.64 -5.48
N PHE A 93 14.71 1.60 -4.76
CA PHE A 93 14.47 2.45 -3.61
C PHE A 93 15.52 2.20 -2.52
N LEU A 94 15.69 0.94 -2.09
CA LEU A 94 16.66 0.56 -1.05
C LEU A 94 18.09 0.95 -1.42
N ARG A 95 18.47 0.80 -2.69
CA ARG A 95 19.78 1.28 -3.19
C ARG A 95 19.91 2.80 -3.15
N ASN A 96 18.87 3.53 -3.53
CA ASN A 96 18.89 5.00 -3.55
C ASN A 96 18.94 5.60 -2.13
N VAL A 97 18.30 4.96 -1.15
CA VAL A 97 18.33 5.39 0.25
C VAL A 97 19.53 4.84 1.03
N GLY A 98 20.42 4.08 0.39
CA GLY A 98 21.64 3.55 1.00
C GLY A 98 21.44 2.36 1.93
N LEU A 99 20.27 1.71 1.90
CA LEU A 99 19.96 0.51 2.69
C LEU A 99 20.41 -0.79 2.02
N GLU A 100 20.57 -0.77 0.69
CA GLU A 100 21.20 -1.86 -0.06
C GLU A 100 22.45 -1.31 -0.76
N PRO A 101 23.62 -1.99 -0.68
CA PRO A 101 24.77 -1.59 -1.44
C PRO A 101 24.44 -1.61 -2.94
N ALA A 102 24.58 -0.46 -3.59
CA ALA A 102 24.50 -0.41 -5.04
C ALA A 102 25.57 -1.35 -5.61
N ALA A 103 25.21 -2.16 -6.60
CA ALA A 103 26.17 -3.00 -7.31
C ALA A 103 27.39 -2.14 -7.65
N PRO A 104 28.60 -2.52 -7.20
CA PRO A 104 29.74 -1.65 -7.28
C PRO A 104 30.00 -1.37 -8.75
N LYS A 105 29.83 -0.12 -9.16
CA LYS A 105 30.43 0.38 -10.40
C LYS A 105 31.93 0.40 -10.14
N ARG A 106 32.60 -0.76 -10.24
CA ARG A 106 34.05 -0.86 -10.12
C ARG A 106 34.64 -0.06 -11.27
N SER A 107 34.98 1.20 -11.00
CA SER A 107 35.84 1.91 -11.92
C SER A 107 37.22 1.23 -11.84
N PRO A 108 37.89 1.01 -12.98
CA PRO A 108 39.24 0.45 -12.99
C PRO A 108 40.20 1.24 -12.09
N THR A 109 39.99 2.55 -12.00
CA THR A 109 40.73 3.46 -11.12
C THR A 109 40.49 3.22 -9.63
N ALA A 110 39.28 2.88 -9.21
CA ALA A 110 39.00 2.55 -7.81
C ALA A 110 39.63 1.20 -7.43
N ALA A 111 39.58 0.21 -8.31
CA ALA A 111 40.22 -1.09 -8.08
C ALA A 111 41.75 -0.96 -7.96
N ALA A 112 42.37 -0.18 -8.85
CA ALA A 112 43.81 0.09 -8.80
C ALA A 112 44.22 0.79 -7.49
N ARG A 113 43.44 1.78 -7.03
CA ARG A 113 43.71 2.47 -5.75
C ARG A 113 43.59 1.56 -4.54
N VAL A 114 42.60 0.67 -4.51
CA VAL A 114 42.47 -0.30 -3.41
C VAL A 114 43.70 -1.22 -3.37
N GLN A 115 44.14 -1.70 -4.54
CA GLN A 115 45.31 -2.57 -4.64
C GLN A 115 46.60 -1.86 -4.21
N GLU A 116 46.79 -0.60 -4.58
CA GLU A 116 47.90 0.24 -4.13
C GLU A 116 47.90 0.39 -2.59
N LEU A 117 46.76 0.75 -2.00
CA LEU A 117 46.62 0.88 -0.55
C LEU A 117 46.85 -0.44 0.20
N GLU A 118 46.38 -1.56 -0.35
CA GLU A 118 46.63 -2.89 0.23
C GLU A 118 48.14 -3.20 0.27
N VAL A 119 48.88 -2.84 -0.78
CA VAL A 119 50.34 -3.01 -0.83
C VAL A 119 51.02 -2.11 0.20
N GLU A 120 50.64 -0.84 0.30
CA GLU A 120 51.19 0.10 1.28
C GLU A 120 50.97 -0.39 2.72
N VAL A 121 49.76 -0.85 3.06
CA VAL A 121 49.44 -1.36 4.40
C VAL A 121 50.28 -2.58 4.75
N VAL A 122 50.52 -3.48 3.81
CA VAL A 122 51.38 -4.65 4.04
C VAL A 122 52.82 -4.21 4.28
N ALA A 123 53.33 -3.30 3.46
CA ALA A 123 54.68 -2.76 3.63
C ALA A 123 54.86 -2.05 4.98
N GLU A 124 53.89 -1.24 5.39
CA GLU A 124 53.88 -0.56 6.68
C GLU A 124 53.86 -1.55 7.84
N LYS A 125 53.01 -2.58 7.79
CA LYS A 125 52.95 -3.62 8.83
C LYS A 125 54.28 -4.36 8.99
N LEU A 126 54.93 -4.70 7.88
CA LEU A 126 56.25 -5.35 7.89
C LEU A 126 57.33 -4.41 8.45
N GLY A 127 57.34 -3.15 8.03
CA GLY A 127 58.26 -2.15 8.57
C GLY A 127 58.07 -1.93 10.08
N ALA A 128 56.82 -1.81 10.52
CA ALA A 128 56.48 -1.67 11.94
C ALA A 128 56.88 -2.91 12.76
N ALA A 129 56.73 -4.12 12.21
CA ALA A 129 57.20 -5.34 12.85
C ALA A 129 58.72 -5.34 13.00
N ALA A 130 59.46 -5.03 11.94
CA ALA A 130 60.92 -4.96 11.98
C ALA A 130 61.46 -3.91 12.96
N LEU A 131 60.78 -2.77 13.11
CA LEU A 131 61.12 -1.75 14.10
C LEU A 131 60.85 -2.22 15.53
N ARG A 132 59.74 -2.93 15.76
CA ARG A 132 59.44 -3.52 17.08
C ARG A 132 60.46 -4.58 17.46
N ASP A 133 60.90 -5.43 16.53
CA ASP A 133 61.91 -6.45 16.80
C ASP A 133 63.26 -5.84 17.18
N GLN A 134 63.66 -4.74 16.53
CA GLN A 134 64.88 -4.00 16.88
C GLN A 134 64.82 -3.39 18.29
N LEU A 135 63.66 -2.92 18.71
CA LEU A 135 63.45 -2.31 20.03
C LEU A 135 63.39 -3.33 21.18
N HIS A 136 62.84 -4.52 20.94
CA HIS A 136 62.72 -5.58 21.96
C HIS A 136 63.85 -6.62 21.92
N GLY A 137 64.71 -6.57 20.90
CA GLY A 137 65.88 -7.44 20.74
C GLY A 137 67.17 -6.93 21.39
N GLN A 138 67.12 -5.84 22.17
CA GLN A 138 68.20 -5.32 23.02
C GLN A 138 67.95 -5.64 24.48
#